data_AF-A0A173S7J8-F1
#
_entry.id   AF-A0A173S7J8-F1
#
_cell.length_a   1.000
_cell.length_b   1.000
_cell.length_c   1.000
_cell.angle_alpha   90.00
_cell.angle_beta   90.00
_cell.angle_gamma   90.00
#
_symmetry.space_group_name_H-M   'P 1'
#
loop_
_entity.id
_entity.type
_entity.pdbx_description
1 polymer ?
#
loop_
_entity_poly.entity_id
_entity_poly.type
_entity_poly.pdbx_seq_one_letter_code
_entity_poly.pdbx_strand_id
1 'polypeptide(L)'
;MEKQKKNLGSVAFLPLIVFLVCYVGCGITFTLMGADDPFGKFPRHVALLAGCAVALLLNRSMDVKDKLNIMTTNMGNSGVMMIVLIYLMAGGFQGAAAAMGGKDSVVNLCLHVIPVTFLIPGVFLMCCFISTSVEITMGTN
;
A
#
# COMPACT_ATOMS: atom_id res chain seq x y z
N MET A 1 6.92 10.55 34.43
CA MET A 1 8.11 11.02 33.69
C MET A 1 7.74 11.13 32.22
N GLU A 2 7.39 12.33 31.78
CA GLU A 2 7.17 12.64 30.36
C GLU A 2 8.50 12.45 29.60
N LYS A 3 8.64 11.32 28.90
CA LYS A 3 9.77 11.10 28.00
C LYS A 3 9.60 12.00 26.77
N GLN A 4 10.21 13.18 26.84
CA GLN A 4 10.74 14.00 25.75
C GLN A 4 10.33 13.52 24.33
N LYS A 5 9.32 14.17 23.75
CA LYS A 5 9.08 14.19 22.30
C LYS A 5 10.31 14.84 21.64
N LYS A 6 11.33 14.05 21.33
CA LYS A 6 12.42 14.51 20.48
C LYS A 6 11.84 14.74 19.09
N ASN A 7 11.76 16.00 18.68
CA ASN A 7 11.32 16.40 17.35
C ASN A 7 12.30 15.86 16.29
N LEU A 8 12.09 14.61 15.88
CA LEU A 8 12.75 13.96 14.75
C LEU A 8 12.15 14.48 13.44
N GLY A 9 12.07 15.80 13.25
CA GLY A 9 11.31 16.42 12.15
C GLY A 9 11.73 15.91 10.77
N SER A 10 13.02 15.99 10.45
CA SER A 10 13.54 15.52 9.16
C SER A 10 13.96 14.05 9.15
N VAL A 11 14.28 13.46 10.31
CA VAL A 11 14.76 12.07 10.42
C VAL A 11 13.60 11.07 10.44
N ALA A 12 12.37 11.49 10.78
CA ALA A 12 11.18 10.64 10.74
C ALA A 12 10.81 10.17 9.32
N PHE A 13 11.26 10.88 8.28
CA PHE A 13 11.08 10.49 6.88
C PHE A 13 12.15 9.52 6.36
N LEU A 14 13.22 9.28 7.12
CA LEU A 14 14.30 8.37 6.71
C LEU A 14 13.81 6.96 6.33
N PRO A 15 12.87 6.32 7.06
CA PRO A 15 12.35 5.01 6.68
C PRO A 15 11.64 5.03 5.32
N LEU A 16 10.95 6.12 5.00
CA LEU A 16 10.25 6.31 3.73
C LEU A 16 11.24 6.57 2.58
N ILE A 17 12.29 7.36 2.83
CA ILE A 17 13.37 7.58 1.87
C ILE A 17 14.12 6.27 1.61
N VAL A 18 14.44 5.49 2.64
CA VAL A 18 15.10 4.19 2.48
C VAL A 18 14.20 3.23 1.72
N PHE A 19 12.90 3.18 2.03
CA PHE A 19 11.94 2.40 1.26
C PHE A 19 11.94 2.80 -0.23
N LEU A 20 11.87 4.10 -0.53
CA LEU A 20 11.85 4.61 -1.90
C LEU A 20 13.15 4.27 -2.64
N VAL A 21 14.30 4.53 -2.03
CA VAL A 21 15.62 4.24 -2.63
C VAL A 21 15.83 2.74 -2.81
N CYS A 22 15.43 1.91 -1.85
CA CYS A 22 15.58 0.46 -1.94
C CYS A 22 14.61 -0.13 -2.98
N TYR A 23 13.38 0.36 -3.06
CA TYR A 23 12.40 -0.14 -4.04
C TYR A 23 12.66 0.37 -5.46
N VAL A 24 12.75 1.70 -5.63
CA VAL A 24 12.96 2.35 -6.93
C VAL A 24 14.40 2.16 -7.41
N GLY A 25 15.38 2.27 -6.50
CA GLY A 25 16.79 2.05 -6.84
C GLY A 25 17.08 0.63 -7.28
N CYS A 26 16.56 -0.39 -6.59
CA CYS A 26 16.66 -1.78 -7.07
C CYS A 26 15.93 -1.97 -8.40
N GLY A 27 14.74 -1.39 -8.58
CA GLY A 27 14.04 -1.47 -9.85
C GLY A 27 14.83 -0.87 -11.03
N ILE A 28 15.47 0.29 -10.83
CA ILE A 28 16.29 0.95 -11.85
C ILE A 28 17.58 0.15 -12.11
N THR A 29 18.27 -0.36 -11.09
CA THR A 29 19.50 -1.14 -11.29
C THR A 29 19.22 -2.45 -12.01
N PHE A 30 18.13 -3.15 -11.68
CA PHE A 30 17.72 -4.36 -12.41
C PHE A 30 17.25 -4.05 -13.83
N THR A 31 16.62 -2.88 -14.06
CA THR A 31 16.26 -2.42 -15.42
C THR A 31 17.52 -2.15 -16.26
N LEU A 32 18.55 -1.53 -15.69
CA LEU A 32 19.83 -1.27 -16.37
C LEU A 32 20.67 -2.54 -16.58
N MET A 33 20.51 -3.56 -15.74
CA MET A 33 21.14 -4.88 -15.90
C MET A 33 20.45 -5.78 -16.93
N GLY A 34 19.36 -5.32 -17.55
CA GLY A 34 18.64 -6.08 -18.59
C GLY A 34 17.86 -7.28 -18.05
N ALA A 35 17.45 -7.25 -16.77
CA ALA A 35 16.64 -8.32 -16.20
C ALA A 35 15.18 -8.25 -16.68
N ASP A 36 14.62 -9.38 -17.09
CA ASP A 36 13.17 -9.54 -17.29
C ASP A 36 12.43 -9.36 -15.95
N ASP A 37 11.50 -8.41 -15.93
CA ASP A 37 10.66 -8.03 -14.80
C ASP A 37 11.43 -7.52 -13.55
N PRO A 38 12.13 -6.37 -13.66
CA PRO A 38 13.04 -5.86 -12.63
C PRO A 38 12.32 -5.52 -11.31
N PHE A 39 11.04 -5.17 -11.36
CA PHE A 39 10.21 -4.91 -10.19
C PHE A 39 9.49 -6.17 -9.66
N GLY A 40 9.35 -7.23 -10.46
CA GLY A 40 8.81 -8.52 -10.02
C GLY A 40 9.83 -9.33 -9.21
N LYS A 41 11.13 -9.16 -9.47
CA LYS A 41 12.21 -9.85 -8.73
C LYS A 41 12.44 -9.30 -7.33
N PHE A 42 12.08 -8.04 -7.08
CA PHE A 42 12.20 -7.43 -5.77
C PHE A 42 10.82 -7.21 -5.14
N PRO A 43 10.37 -8.11 -4.25
CA PRO A 43 9.03 -8.00 -3.68
C PRO A 43 8.93 -6.70 -2.86
N ARG A 44 7.90 -5.90 -3.14
CA ARG A 44 7.61 -4.66 -2.40
C ARG A 44 7.54 -4.86 -0.87
N HIS A 45 7.20 -6.07 -0.42
CA HIS A 45 7.15 -6.44 0.99
C HIS A 45 8.54 -6.45 1.64
N VAL A 46 9.58 -6.82 0.90
CA VAL A 46 10.98 -6.81 1.38
C VAL A 46 11.47 -5.39 1.57
N ALA A 47 11.18 -4.49 0.61
CA ALA A 47 11.48 -3.06 0.73
C ALA A 47 10.81 -2.46 1.98
N LEU A 48 9.56 -2.85 2.23
CA LEU A 48 8.77 -2.36 3.36
C LEU A 48 9.33 -2.86 4.70
N LEU A 49 9.74 -4.13 4.77
CA LEU A 49 10.44 -4.68 5.94
C LEU A 49 11.76 -3.95 6.23
N ALA A 50 12.55 -3.63 5.20
CA ALA A 50 13.77 -2.85 5.36
C ALA A 50 13.48 -1.44 5.90
N GLY A 51 12.42 -0.78 5.40
CA GLY A 51 11.93 0.49 5.95
C GLY A 51 11.52 0.37 7.42
N CYS A 52 10.76 -0.66 7.79
CA CYS A 52 10.39 -0.93 9.19
C CYS A 52 11.62 -1.17 10.09
N ALA A 53 12.62 -1.92 9.60
CA ALA A 53 13.86 -2.13 10.35
C ALA A 53 14.58 -0.79 10.62
N VAL A 54 14.68 0.08 9.61
CA VAL A 54 15.25 1.42 9.78
C VAL A 54 14.43 2.28 10.74
N ALA A 55 13.10 2.22 10.68
CA ALA A 55 12.21 2.92 11.61
C ALA A 55 12.44 2.48 13.07
N LEU A 56 12.61 1.18 13.31
CA LEU A 56 12.91 0.63 14.64
C LEU A 56 14.32 1.04 15.12
N LEU A 57 15.29 1.13 14.22
CA LEU A 57 16.67 1.55 14.54
C LEU A 57 16.79 3.05 14.83
N LEU A 58 15.91 3.88 14.28
CA LEU A 58 15.96 5.34 14.35
C LEU A 58 15.88 5.89 15.78
N ASN A 59 15.09 5.24 16.64
CA ASN A 59 14.90 5.70 18.02
C ASN A 59 15.81 4.94 19.00
N ARG A 60 17.14 5.16 18.91
CA ARG A 60 18.13 4.39 19.71
C ARG A 60 17.98 4.49 21.24
N SER A 61 17.17 5.43 21.75
CA SER A 61 16.94 5.64 23.19
C SER A 61 15.81 4.80 23.80
N MET A 62 15.03 4.07 22.99
CA MET A 62 13.94 3.20 23.45
C MET A 62 14.31 1.72 23.30
N ASP A 63 13.85 0.90 24.26
CA ASP A 63 13.98 -0.54 24.18
C ASP A 63 13.21 -1.09 22.97
N VAL A 64 13.71 -2.18 22.36
CA VAL A 64 13.09 -2.80 21.18
C VAL A 64 11.67 -3.27 21.52
N LYS A 65 11.42 -3.74 22.74
CA LYS A 65 10.09 -4.18 23.19
C LYS A 65 9.08 -3.03 23.18
N ASP A 66 9.47 -1.87 23.71
CA ASP A 66 8.59 -0.70 23.76
C ASP A 66 8.28 -0.17 22.36
N LYS A 67 9.27 -0.16 21.46
CA LYS A 67 9.05 0.23 20.06
C LYS A 67 8.10 -0.71 19.34
N LEU A 68 8.28 -2.02 19.52
CA LEU A 68 7.44 -3.02 18.90
C LEU A 68 6.01 -2.90 19.43
N ASN A 69 5.84 -2.70 20.74
CA ASN A 69 4.53 -2.49 21.36
C ASN A 69 3.82 -1.25 20.76
N ILE A 70 4.51 -0.10 20.68
CA ILE A 70 3.94 1.11 20.05
C ILE A 70 3.57 0.84 18.58
N MET A 71 4.45 0.19 17.82
CA MET A 71 4.17 -0.14 16.42
C MET A 71 2.94 -1.04 16.30
N THR A 72 2.83 -2.10 17.09
CA THR A 72 1.69 -3.01 17.08
C THR A 72 0.39 -2.35 17.56
N THR A 73 0.44 -1.47 18.55
CA THR A 73 -0.73 -0.71 19.01
C THR A 73 -1.24 0.23 17.92
N ASN A 74 -0.34 0.90 17.20
CA ASN A 74 -0.74 1.77 16.08
C ASN A 74 -1.26 0.95 14.88
N MET A 75 -0.65 -0.20 14.60
CA MET A 75 -1.12 -1.12 13.54
C MET A 75 -2.49 -1.73 13.85
N GLY A 76 -2.78 -1.99 15.13
CA GLY A 76 -4.06 -2.52 15.61
C GLY A 76 -5.15 -1.48 15.83
N ASN A 77 -4.92 -0.22 15.45
CA ASN A 77 -5.95 0.81 15.55
C ASN A 77 -7.18 0.43 14.72
N SER A 78 -8.37 0.68 15.27
CA SER A 78 -9.67 0.39 14.63
C SER A 78 -9.75 0.85 13.18
N GLY A 79 -9.24 2.05 12.86
CA GLY A 79 -9.25 2.56 11.48
C GLY A 79 -8.43 1.70 10.51
N VAL A 80 -7.22 1.30 10.92
CA VAL A 80 -6.34 0.43 10.11
C VAL A 80 -6.97 -0.95 9.95
N MET A 81 -7.49 -1.52 11.05
CA MET A 81 -8.14 -2.83 11.02
C MET A 81 -9.41 -2.85 10.16
N MET A 82 -10.20 -1.78 10.16
CA MET A 82 -11.38 -1.64 9.31
C MET A 82 -11.00 -1.69 7.82
N ILE A 83 -9.95 -0.97 7.42
CA ILE A 83 -9.44 -1.00 6.04
C ILE A 83 -9.00 -2.41 5.65
N VAL A 84 -8.27 -3.10 6.55
CA VAL A 84 -7.82 -4.47 6.32
C VAL A 84 -9.01 -5.42 6.10
N LEU A 85 -10.05 -5.32 6.93
CA LEU A 85 -11.26 -6.15 6.79
C LEU A 85 -12.01 -5.87 5.49
N ILE A 86 -12.20 -4.60 5.11
CA ILE A 86 -12.85 -4.21 3.86
C ILE A 86 -12.07 -4.78 2.67
N TYR A 87 -10.74 -4.62 2.65
CA TYR A 87 -9.90 -5.10 1.55
C TYR A 87 -9.86 -6.62 1.47
N LEU A 88 -9.82 -7.31 2.61
CA LEU A 88 -9.88 -8.77 2.69
C LEU A 88 -11.20 -9.30 2.11
N MET A 89 -12.32 -8.68 2.48
CA MET A 89 -13.64 -9.06 1.96
C MET A 89 -13.81 -8.74 0.49
N ALA A 90 -13.35 -7.58 0.04
CA ALA A 90 -13.34 -7.22 -1.38
C ALA A 90 -12.50 -8.20 -2.21
N GLY A 91 -11.32 -8.60 -1.72
CA GLY A 91 -10.48 -9.61 -2.36
C GLY A 91 -11.14 -10.99 -2.43
N GLY A 92 -11.76 -11.43 -1.33
CA GLY A 92 -12.52 -12.68 -1.29
C GLY A 92 -13.70 -12.68 -2.27
N PHE A 93 -14.45 -11.57 -2.33
CA PHE A 93 -15.54 -11.40 -3.28
C PHE A 93 -15.07 -11.36 -4.74
N GLN A 94 -13.96 -10.66 -5.02
CA GLN A 94 -13.34 -10.65 -6.35
C GLN A 94 -12.95 -12.06 -6.80
N GLY A 95 -12.38 -12.87 -5.90
CA GLY A 95 -12.07 -14.28 -6.17
C GLY A 95 -13.32 -15.11 -6.49
N ALA A 96 -14.38 -14.98 -5.68
CA ALA A 96 -15.65 -15.67 -5.92
C ALA A 96 -16.33 -15.25 -7.23
N ALA A 97 -16.37 -13.95 -7.53
CA ALA A 97 -16.93 -13.42 -8.78
C ALA A 97 -16.15 -13.89 -10.02
N ALA A 98 -14.82 -14.00 -9.90
CA ALA A 98 -13.98 -14.55 -10.95
C ALA A 98 -14.26 -16.06 -11.17
N ALA A 99 -14.44 -16.83 -10.09
CA ALA A 99 -14.76 -18.26 -10.16
C ALA A 99 -16.14 -18.53 -10.81
N MET A 100 -17.10 -17.61 -10.64
CA MET A 100 -18.42 -17.69 -11.29
C MET A 100 -18.41 -17.24 -12.77
N GLY A 101 -17.26 -16.86 -13.34
CA GLY A 101 -17.19 -16.33 -14.72
C GLY A 101 -17.75 -14.91 -14.87
N GLY A 102 -17.95 -14.20 -13.74
CA GLY A 102 -18.48 -12.85 -13.74
C GLY A 102 -17.56 -11.86 -14.46
N LYS A 103 -16.23 -12.02 -14.33
CA LYS A 103 -15.26 -11.16 -15.04
C LYS A 103 -15.43 -11.21 -16.56
N ASP A 104 -15.57 -12.41 -17.11
CA ASP A 104 -15.63 -12.62 -18.56
C ASP A 104 -17.00 -12.20 -19.11
N SER A 105 -18.05 -12.43 -18.33
CA SER A 105 -19.42 -11.99 -18.65
C SER A 105 -19.54 -10.46 -18.69
N VAL A 106 -18.93 -9.75 -17.74
CA VAL A 106 -18.92 -8.29 -17.71
C VAL A 106 -18.07 -7.72 -18.85
N VAL A 107 -16.89 -8.29 -19.13
CA VAL A 107 -16.04 -7.85 -20.25
C VAL A 107 -16.77 -8.04 -21.58
N ASN A 108 -17.41 -9.18 -21.81
CA ASN A 108 -18.15 -9.46 -23.02
C ASN A 108 -19.36 -8.51 -23.19
N LEU A 109 -20.06 -8.20 -22.09
CA LEU A 109 -21.15 -7.21 -22.09
C LEU A 109 -20.63 -5.79 -22.41
N CYS A 110 -19.50 -5.39 -21.84
CA CYS A 110 -18.90 -4.08 -22.10
C CYS A 110 -18.49 -3.91 -23.57
N LEU A 111 -17.89 -4.94 -24.19
CA LEU A 111 -17.53 -4.90 -25.62
C LEU A 111 -18.75 -4.81 -26.55
N HIS A 112 -19.89 -5.37 -26.13
CA HIS A 112 -21.13 -5.34 -26.91
C HIS A 112 -21.93 -4.04 -26.75
N VAL A 113 -21.87 -3.40 -25.57
CA VAL A 113 -22.71 -2.24 -25.22
C VAL A 113 -21.97 -0.90 -25.34
N ILE A 114 -20.65 -0.85 -25.09
CA ILE A 114 -19.90 0.40 -24.95
C ILE A 114 -18.72 0.43 -25.94
N PRO A 115 -18.63 1.43 -26.85
CA PRO A 115 -17.45 1.61 -27.68
C PRO A 115 -16.23 1.97 -26.82
N VAL A 116 -15.09 1.33 -27.10
CA VAL A 116 -13.83 1.40 -26.33
C VAL A 116 -13.34 2.83 -26.03
N THR A 117 -13.76 3.81 -26.81
CA THR A 117 -13.45 5.24 -26.61
C THR A 117 -13.96 5.81 -25.28
N PHE A 118 -15.05 5.26 -24.72
CA PHE A 118 -15.58 5.69 -23.40
C PHE A 118 -14.93 4.97 -22.21
N LEU A 119 -14.05 3.99 -22.46
CA LEU A 119 -13.44 3.19 -21.41
C LEU A 119 -12.45 4.01 -20.57
N ILE A 120 -11.65 4.86 -21.22
CA ILE A 120 -10.68 5.76 -20.58
C ILE A 120 -11.37 6.77 -19.63
N PRO A 121 -12.37 7.57 -20.06
CA PRO A 121 -13.06 8.50 -19.16
C PRO A 121 -13.87 7.78 -18.07
N GLY A 122 -14.41 6.58 -18.37
CA GLY A 122 -15.13 5.76 -17.37
C GLY A 122 -14.22 5.28 -16.25
N VAL A 123 -13.04 4.73 -16.58
CA VAL A 123 -12.05 4.29 -15.59
C VAL A 123 -11.54 5.49 -14.78
N PHE A 124 -11.32 6.64 -15.41
CA PHE A 124 -10.92 7.85 -14.71
C PHE A 124 -11.95 8.28 -13.65
N LEU A 125 -13.24 8.36 -14.02
CA LEU A 125 -14.30 8.72 -13.07
C LEU A 125 -14.46 7.69 -11.94
N MET A 126 -14.34 6.39 -12.25
CA MET A 126 -14.35 5.34 -11.23
C MET A 126 -13.16 5.50 -10.26
N CYS A 127 -11.96 5.76 -10.77
CA CYS A 127 -10.79 6.04 -9.93
C CYS A 127 -11.00 7.28 -9.05
N CYS A 128 -11.55 8.37 -9.59
CA CYS A 128 -11.87 9.57 -8.81
C CYS A 128 -12.85 9.23 -7.67
N PHE A 129 -13.93 8.51 -7.97
CA PHE A 129 -14.94 8.14 -6.98
C PHE A 129 -14.38 7.22 -5.88
N ILE A 130 -13.57 6.23 -6.25
CA ILE A 130 -12.91 5.33 -5.30
C ILE A 130 -11.92 6.12 -4.44
N SER A 131 -11.09 6.98 -5.05
CA SER A 131 -10.12 7.81 -4.31
C SER A 131 -10.82 8.69 -3.28
N THR A 132 -11.90 9.37 -3.65
CA THR A 132 -12.71 10.17 -2.73
C THR A 132 -13.32 9.31 -1.62
N SER A 133 -13.87 8.14 -1.95
CA SER A 133 -14.50 7.25 -0.96
C SER A 133 -13.48 6.68 0.04
N VAL A 134 -12.29 6.35 -0.43
CA VAL A 134 -11.18 5.86 0.40
C VAL A 134 -10.68 6.97 1.34
N GLU A 135 -10.56 8.19 0.83
CA GLU A 135 -10.14 9.35 1.63
C GLU A 135 -11.16 9.73 2.71
N ILE A 136 -12.47 9.65 2.42
CA ILE A 136 -13.55 9.84 3.42
C ILE A 136 -13.46 8.80 4.54
N THR A 137 -12.98 7.59 4.25
CA THR A 137 -12.81 6.53 5.27
C THR A 137 -11.56 6.75 6.12
N MET A 138 -10.56 7.46 5.58
CA MET A 138 -9.26 7.72 6.23
C MET A 138 -9.22 9.06 6.97
N GLY A 139 -10.13 9.99 6.64
CA GLY A 139 -10.22 11.32 7.22
C GLY A 139 -11.50 11.54 8.01
N THR A 140 -11.43 11.30 9.33
CA THR A 140 -12.08 12.06 10.43
C THR A 140 -12.08 11.19 11.69
N ASN A 141 -10.93 11.15 12.37
CA ASN A 141 -10.75 11.28 13.83
C ASN A 141 -9.27 11.04 14.17
#